data_AF-A0A9C8KAW1-F1
#
_entry.id   AF-A0A9C8KAW1-F1
#
_cell.length_a   1.000
_cell.length_b   1.000
_cell.length_c   1.000
_cell.angle_alpha   90.00
_cell.angle_beta   90.00
_cell.angle_gamma   90.00
#
_symmetry.space_group_name_H-M   'P 1'
#
loop_
_entity.id
_entity.type
_entity.pdbx_description
1 polymer ?
#
loop_
_entity_poly.entity_id
_entity_poly.type
_entity_poly.pdbx_seq_one_letter_code
_entity_poly.pdbx_strand_id
1 'polypeptide(L)' 'MKIFAPLFLIPFFTMAQFNLTVTVENVTSNDGKISVAVYNSSEGFLKFDKVFKAVSEPSKKGSTEVVLKNLPQG' A
#
# COMPACT_ATOMS: atom_id res chain seq x y z
N MET A 1 7.90 -20.19 -47.20
CA MET A 1 7.41 -18.79 -47.23
C MET A 1 7.62 -18.19 -45.85
N LYS A 2 8.45 -17.14 -45.78
CA LYS A 2 8.66 -16.33 -44.59
C LYS A 2 7.41 -15.49 -44.37
N ILE A 3 6.72 -15.64 -43.24
CA ILE A 3 5.91 -14.57 -42.68
C ILE A 3 6.27 -14.47 -41.19
N PHE A 4 7.17 -13.54 -40.93
CA PHE A 4 7.43 -12.91 -39.64
C PHE A 4 6.10 -12.43 -39.04
N ALA A 5 5.69 -12.94 -37.89
CA ALA A 5 4.68 -12.29 -37.05
C ALA A 5 5.42 -11.63 -35.87
N PRO A 6 5.37 -10.30 -35.72
CA PRO A 6 6.30 -9.57 -34.89
C PRO A 6 5.97 -9.74 -33.41
N LEU A 7 7.05 -9.98 -32.67
CA LEU A 7 7.28 -9.72 -31.26
C LEU A 7 6.98 -8.23 -30.93
N PHE A 8 5.70 -7.84 -30.91
CA PHE A 8 5.28 -6.49 -30.52
C PHE A 8 4.13 -6.57 -29.52
N LEU A 9 4.28 -5.81 -28.42
CA LEU A 9 3.26 -5.43 -27.41
C LEU A 9 3.29 -6.10 -26.02
N ILE A 10 4.45 -6.30 -25.40
CA ILE A 10 4.55 -6.26 -23.92
C ILE A 10 5.80 -5.43 -23.57
N PRO A 11 5.63 -4.26 -22.91
CA PRO A 11 5.50 -4.27 -21.46
C PRO A 11 4.27 -3.52 -20.97
N PHE A 12 3.33 -4.28 -20.41
CA PHE A 12 2.15 -3.79 -19.69
C PHE A 12 2.45 -3.35 -18.25
N PHE A 13 3.71 -3.08 -17.87
CA PHE A 13 4.10 -3.04 -16.46
C PHE A 13 5.06 -1.92 -16.09
N THR A 14 4.70 -0.68 -16.37
CA THR A 14 5.28 0.48 -15.65
C THR A 14 4.20 1.21 -14.86
N MET A 15 3.42 0.48 -14.04
CA MET A 15 2.78 1.13 -12.91
C MET A 15 3.87 1.38 -11.87
N ALA A 16 4.32 2.63 -11.75
CA ALA A 16 5.19 3.02 -10.65
C ALA A 16 4.47 2.67 -9.32
N GLN A 17 5.09 1.78 -8.55
CA GLN A 17 4.60 1.34 -7.26
C GLN A 17 5.21 2.24 -6.19
N PHE A 18 4.41 3.16 -5.65
CA PHE A 18 4.84 4.04 -4.57
C PHE A 18 4.67 3.34 -3.22
N ASN A 19 5.58 3.62 -2.29
CA ASN A 19 5.49 3.12 -0.93
C ASN A 19 5.18 4.30 0.00
N LEU A 20 4.17 4.12 0.85
CA LEU A 20 3.87 5.03 1.96
C LEU A 20 4.37 4.39 3.25
N THR A 21 5.34 5.03 3.90
CA THR A 21 5.80 4.65 5.23
C THR A 21 5.13 5.54 6.27
N VAL A 22 4.45 4.93 7.23
CA VAL A 22 3.87 5.61 8.39
C VAL A 22 4.68 5.20 9.61
N THR A 23 5.34 6.18 10.23
CA THR A 23 6.07 5.99 11.48
C THR A 23 5.21 6.46 12.65
N VAL A 24 4.89 5.56 13.56
CA VAL A 24 4.17 5.85 14.80
C VAL A 24 5.16 5.88 15.95
N GLU A 25 5.40 7.07 16.48
CA GLU A 25 6.30 7.32 17.60
C GLU A 25 5.58 7.23 18.95
N ASN A 26 6.37 7.10 20.03
CA ASN A 26 5.90 6.99 21.41
C ASN A 26 4.92 5.83 21.67
N VAL A 27 5.09 4.72 20.96
CA VAL A 27 4.30 3.51 21.19
C VAL A 27 4.61 2.98 22.58
N THR A 28 3.59 2.84 23.43
CA THR A 28 3.78 2.54 24.86
C THR A 28 3.91 1.06 25.18
N SER A 29 3.38 0.19 24.31
CA SER A 29 3.31 -1.25 24.51
C SER A 29 3.72 -2.04 23.27
N ASN A 30 4.21 -3.27 23.48
CA ASN A 30 4.41 -4.26 22.41
C ASN A 30 3.17 -5.13 22.19
N ASP A 31 2.18 -5.05 23.08
CA ASP A 31 1.02 -5.92 23.10
C ASP A 31 -0.11 -5.32 22.25
N GLY A 32 -0.03 -5.51 20.94
CA GLY A 32 -1.04 -4.99 20.03
C GLY A 32 -0.62 -4.96 18.56
N LYS A 33 -1.45 -4.33 17.75
CA LYS A 33 -1.19 -4.07 16.33
C LYS A 33 -1.58 -2.62 16.00
N ILE A 34 -0.77 -1.99 15.18
CA ILE A 34 -1.08 -0.71 14.56
C ILE A 34 -1.58 -1.00 13.15
N SER A 35 -2.80 -0.55 12.86
CA SER A 35 -3.44 -0.75 11.56
C SER A 35 -3.60 0.59 10.86
N VAL A 36 -3.14 0.67 9.62
CA VAL A 36 -3.24 1.86 8.78
C VAL A 36 -4.07 1.50 7.56
N ALA A 37 -5.12 2.29 7.31
CA ALA A 37 -5.99 2.17 6.15
C ALA A 37 -5.93 3.44 5.30
N VAL A 38 -5.78 3.28 4.00
CA VAL A 38 -5.83 4.34 2.99
C VAL A 38 -7.19 4.30 2.30
N TYR A 39 -7.76 5.47 2.14
CA TYR A 39 -9.00 5.72 1.39
C TYR A 39 -8.65 6.61 0.20
N ASN A 40 -9.23 6.34 -0.96
CA ASN A 40 -9.02 7.11 -2.20
C ASN A 40 -10.22 7.99 -2.56
N SER A 41 -11.23 8.08 -1.68
CA SER A 41 -12.40 8.95 -1.83
C SER A 41 -12.84 9.47 -0.47
N SER A 42 -13.27 10.73 -0.44
CA SER A 42 -13.83 11.37 0.75
C SER A 42 -15.15 10.72 1.19
N GLU A 43 -15.98 10.29 0.24
CA GLU A 43 -17.29 9.67 0.50
C GLU A 43 -17.17 8.31 1.23
N GLY A 44 -16.04 7.63 1.03
CA GLY A 44 -15.70 6.34 1.63
C GLY A 44 -14.92 6.44 2.95
N PHE A 45 -14.50 7.64 3.36
CA PHE A 45 -13.66 7.81 4.55
C PHE A 45 -14.36 7.27 5.81
N LEU A 46 -13.62 6.50 6.62
CA LEU A 46 -14.08 5.80 7.83
C LEU A 46 -15.13 4.69 7.62
N LYS A 47 -15.49 4.37 6.38
CA LYS A 47 -16.34 3.22 6.07
C LYS A 47 -15.47 2.02 5.76
N PHE A 48 -15.45 1.02 6.65
CA PHE A 48 -14.54 -0.13 6.53
C PHE A 48 -14.71 -0.93 5.23
N ASP A 49 -15.92 -0.96 4.65
CA ASP A 49 -16.22 -1.58 3.36
C ASP A 49 -15.70 -0.79 2.15
N LYS A 50 -15.18 0.43 2.38
CA LYS A 50 -14.63 1.34 1.36
C LYS A 50 -13.12 1.57 1.48
N VAL A 51 -12.43 0.76 2.29
CA VAL A 51 -10.97 0.81 2.41
C VAL A 51 -10.34 0.44 1.06
N PHE A 52 -9.46 1.30 0.56
CA PHE A 52 -8.70 1.01 -0.66
C PHE A 52 -7.55 0.05 -0.37
N LYS A 53 -6.81 0.29 0.71
CA LYS A 53 -5.73 -0.58 1.17
C LYS A 53 -5.54 -0.49 2.67
N ALA A 54 -5.25 -1.61 3.33
CA ALA A 54 -4.88 -1.62 4.73
C ALA A 54 -3.68 -2.54 5.00
N VAL A 55 -2.87 -2.16 5.98
CA VAL A 55 -1.75 -2.96 6.52
C VAL A 55 -1.80 -2.85 8.03
N SER A 56 -1.48 -3.96 8.71
CA SER A 56 -1.35 -4.01 10.16
C SER A 56 0.00 -4.59 10.54
N GLU A 57 0.73 -3.90 11.41
CA GLU A 57 2.01 -4.36 11.96
C GLU A 57 1.90 -4.53 13.48
N PRO A 58 2.61 -5.51 14.07
CA PRO A 58 2.74 -5.61 15.52
C PRO A 58 3.29 -4.31 16.12
N SER A 59 2.70 -3.84 17.21
CA SER A 59 3.23 -2.67 17.92
C SER A 59 4.60 -2.98 18.51
N LYS A 60 5.53 -2.06 18.33
CA LYS A 60 6.86 -2.06 18.92
C LYS A 60 7.01 -0.83 19.78
N LYS A 61 7.29 -1.02 21.07
CA LYS A 61 7.49 0.04 22.06
C LYS A 61 8.58 0.99 21.57
N GLY A 62 8.36 2.30 21.74
CA GLY A 62 9.19 3.34 21.16
C GLY A 62 8.61 3.76 19.81
N SER A 63 8.93 3.02 18.74
CA SER A 63 8.50 3.37 17.39
C SER A 63 8.08 2.14 16.58
N THR A 64 7.00 2.28 15.81
CA THR A 64 6.49 1.25 14.89
C THR A 64 6.36 1.82 13.50
N GLU A 65 6.99 1.18 12.52
CA GLU A 65 6.80 1.50 11.11
C GLU A 65 5.75 0.61 10.48
N VAL A 66 4.85 1.21 9.72
CA VAL A 66 3.86 0.53 8.88
C VAL A 66 4.10 0.94 7.43
N VAL A 67 4.41 -0.04 6.57
CA VAL A 67 4.76 0.24 5.17
C VAL A 67 3.66 -0.26 4.24
N LEU A 68 2.96 0.67 3.60
CA LEU A 68 2.00 0.39 2.54
C LEU A 68 2.72 0.42 1.20
N LYS A 69 3.06 -0.75 0.68
CA LYS A 69 3.75 -0.90 -0.61
C LYS A 69 2.79 -0.79 -1.78
N ASN A 70 3.29 -0.55 -2.98
CA ASN A 70 2.52 -0.71 -4.23
C ASN A 70 1.23 0.11 -4.26
N LEU A 71 1.31 1.37 -3.81
CA LEU A 71 0.25 2.33 -4.00
C LEU A 71 0.38 2.96 -5.40
N PRO A 72 -0.74 3.25 -6.07
CA PRO A 72 -0.71 4.02 -7.31
C PRO A 72 -0.16 5.42 -7.03
N GLN A 73 0.31 6.09 -8.08
CA GLN A 73 0.54 7.52 -8.00
C GLN A 73 -0.77 8.20 -7.63
N GLY A 74 -0.73 9.10 -6.64
CA GLY A 74 -1.88 9.89 -6.22
C GLY A 74 -2.36 10.82 -7.31
#